data_AF-A0A243TCZ7-F1
#
_entry.id   AF-A0A243TCZ7-F1
#
_cell.length_a   1.000
_cell.length_b   1.000
_cell.length_c   1.000
_cell.angle_alpha   90.00
_cell.angle_beta   90.00
_cell.angle_gamma   90.00
#
_symmetry.space_group_name_H-M   'P 1'
#
loop_
_entity.id
_entity.type
_entity.pdbx_description
1 polymer ?
#
loop_
_entity_poly.entity_id
_entity_poly.type
_entity_poly.pdbx_seq_one_letter_code
_entity_poly.pdbx_strand_id
1 'polypeptide(L)' 'MPKKDQNYYANVARQTEARSSKRTQYREFLERNGYEHNEDNAHFFAISLGLNSHDRVNLVHELMSGF' A
#
# COMPACT_ATOMS: atom_id res chain seq x y z
N MET A 1 24.30 12.46 -18.09
CA MET A 1 23.42 11.91 -17.03
C MET A 1 22.18 12.78 -16.98
N PRO A 2 20.96 12.24 -17.07
CA PRO A 2 19.76 13.07 -17.00
C PRO A 2 19.66 13.64 -15.58
N LYS A 3 19.64 14.97 -15.47
CA LYS A 3 19.47 15.66 -14.18
C LYS A 3 18.07 15.33 -13.68
N LYS A 4 17.99 14.52 -12.61
CA LYS A 4 16.74 14.29 -11.88
C LYS A 4 16.37 15.63 -11.24
N ASP A 5 15.40 16.33 -11.82
CA ASP A 5 14.91 17.62 -11.31
C ASP A 5 14.34 17.47 -9.88
N GLN A 6 14.31 18.56 -9.10
CA GLN A 6 13.68 18.59 -7.77
C GLN A 6 12.25 18.01 -7.78
N ASN A 7 11.53 18.18 -8.89
CA ASN A 7 10.20 17.59 -9.11
C ASN A 7 10.21 16.04 -9.10
N TYR A 8 11.27 15.42 -9.60
CA TYR A 8 11.44 13.95 -9.55
C TYR A 8 11.56 13.46 -8.11
N TYR A 9 12.39 14.12 -7.29
CA TYR A 9 12.57 13.74 -5.89
C TYR A 9 11.31 13.99 -5.06
N ALA A 10 10.60 15.10 -5.29
CA ALA A 10 9.33 15.39 -4.62
C ALA A 10 8.23 14.37 -4.99
N ASN A 11 8.21 13.87 -6.23
CA ASN A 11 7.27 12.82 -6.65
C ASN A 11 7.58 11.47 -5.99
N VAL A 12 8.86 11.08 -5.93
CA VAL A 12 9.28 9.84 -5.25
C VAL A 12 8.97 9.90 -3.76
N ALA A 13 9.23 11.03 -3.10
CA ALA A 13 8.90 11.22 -1.69
C ALA A 13 7.39 11.06 -1.43
N ARG A 14 6.54 11.75 -2.21
CA ARG A 14 5.07 11.63 -2.10
C ARG A 14 4.56 10.21 -2.33
N GLN A 15 5.12 9.49 -3.31
CA GLN A 15 4.76 8.08 -3.54
C GLN A 15 5.19 7.18 -2.37
N THR A 16 6.33 7.47 -1.76
CA THR A 16 6.86 6.71 -0.61
C THR A 16 5.99 6.94 0.64
N GLU A 17 5.61 8.18 0.91
CA GLU A 17 4.70 8.53 2.02
C GLU A 17 3.32 7.89 1.85
N ALA A 18 2.74 7.95 0.65
CA ALA A 18 1.45 7.34 0.37
C ALA A 18 1.49 5.81 0.55
N ARG A 19 2.58 5.15 0.14
CA ARG A 19 2.80 3.72 0.34
C ARG A 19 2.98 3.37 1.82
N SER A 20 3.77 4.16 2.54
CA SER A 20 3.98 3.98 3.98
C SER A 20 2.67 4.12 4.75
N SER A 21 1.86 5.13 4.43
CA SER A 21 0.55 5.36 5.05
C SER A 21 -0.39 4.16 4.88
N LYS A 22 -0.50 3.61 3.66
CA LYS A 22 -1.34 2.42 3.39
C LYS A 22 -0.85 1.18 4.14
N ARG A 23 0.46 0.99 4.26
CA ARG A 23 1.04 -0.13 5.02
C ARG A 23 0.75 -0.01 6.52
N THR A 24 0.81 1.19 7.07
CA THR A 24 0.42 1.45 8.47
C THR A 24 -1.05 1.12 8.68
N GLN A 25 -1.94 1.61 7.81
CA GLN A 25 -3.36 1.28 7.89
C GLN A 25 -3.63 -0.23 7.78
N TYR A 26 -2.89 -0.93 6.92
CA TYR A 26 -3.00 -2.37 6.81
C TYR A 26 -2.54 -3.09 8.09
N ARG A 27 -1.41 -2.67 8.68
CA ARG A 27 -0.95 -3.23 9.97
C ARG A 27 -1.96 -3.00 11.09
N GLU A 28 -2.50 -1.79 11.21
CA GLU A 28 -3.56 -1.49 12.17
C GLU A 28 -4.82 -2.34 11.94
N PHE A 29 -5.19 -2.56 10.67
CA PHE A 29 -6.29 -3.45 10.31
C PHE A 29 -6.02 -4.89 10.75
N LEU A 30 -4.81 -5.39 10.55
CA LEU A 30 -4.42 -6.73 10.98
C LEU A 30 -4.47 -6.86 12.50
N GLU A 31 -3.86 -5.92 13.23
CA GLU A 31 -3.81 -5.90 14.69
C GLU A 31 -5.20 -5.83 15.33
N ARG A 32 -6.08 -4.97 14.80
CA ARG A 32 -7.44 -4.81 15.32
C ARG A 32 -8.29 -6.06 15.19
N ASN A 33 -8.04 -6.87 14.16
CA ASN A 33 -8.83 -8.07 13.89
C ASN A 33 -8.11 -9.37 14.29
N GLY A 34 -6.86 -9.28 14.79
CA GLY A 34 -6.04 -10.46 15.10
C GLY A 34 -5.66 -11.27 13.86
N TYR A 35 -5.47 -10.61 12.72
CA TYR A 35 -5.18 -11.23 11.44
C TYR A 35 -3.67 -11.30 11.17
N GLU A 36 -3.26 -12.37 10.48
CA GLU A 36 -1.88 -12.54 10.02
C GLU A 36 -1.63 -11.77 8.72
N HIS A 37 -0.37 -11.43 8.47
CA HIS A 37 0.03 -10.82 7.21
C HIS A 37 0.06 -11.87 6.09
N ASN A 38 -0.99 -11.91 5.28
CA ASN A 38 -1.10 -12.78 4.10
C ASN A 38 -1.94 -12.11 3.00
N GLU A 39 -2.02 -12.76 1.84
CA GLU A 39 -2.72 -12.25 0.66
C GLU A 39 -4.23 -12.15 0.87
N ASP A 40 -4.84 -13.13 1.53
CA ASP A 40 -6.28 -13.16 1.83
C ASP A 40 -6.70 -11.95 2.70
N ASN A 41 -5.92 -11.66 3.75
CA ASN A 41 -6.17 -10.52 4.63
C ASN A 41 -5.90 -9.18 3.94
N ALA A 42 -4.97 -9.13 2.98
CA ALA A 42 -4.78 -7.97 2.13
C ALA A 42 -5.98 -7.75 1.20
N HIS A 43 -6.57 -8.83 0.66
CA HIS A 43 -7.83 -8.75 -0.08
C HIS A 43 -8.99 -8.25 0.78
N PHE A 44 -9.13 -8.75 2.02
CA PHE A 44 -10.14 -8.26 2.95
C PHE A 44 -9.97 -6.78 3.27
N PHE A 45 -8.74 -6.33 3.49
CA PHE A 45 -8.43 -4.91 3.67
C PHE A 45 -8.81 -4.09 2.42
N ALA A 46 -8.46 -4.56 1.22
CA ALA A 46 -8.79 -3.87 -0.02
C ALA A 46 -10.31 -3.79 -0.28
N ILE A 47 -11.07 -4.81 0.16
CA ILE A 47 -12.54 -4.81 0.15
C ILE A 47 -13.10 -3.80 1.16
N SER A 48 -12.54 -3.73 2.37
CA SER A 48 -13.02 -2.80 3.41
C SER A 48 -12.84 -1.33 3.02
N LEU A 49 -11.85 -1.03 2.18
CA LEU A 49 -11.63 0.28 1.57
C LEU A 49 -12.60 0.60 0.41
N GLY A 50 -13.46 -0.33 0.00
CA GLY A 50 -14.42 -0.13 -1.10
C GLY A 50 -13.78 0.03 -2.48
N LEU A 51 -12.53 -0.42 -2.65
CA LEU A 51 -11.80 -0.29 -3.91
C LEU A 51 -12.47 -1.11 -5.02
N ASN A 52 -12.29 -0.68 -6.28
CA ASN A 52 -12.69 -1.48 -7.44
C ASN A 52 -11.74 -2.68 -7.64
N SER A 53 -12.07 -3.62 -8.53
CA SER A 53 -11.29 -4.83 -8.75
C SER A 53 -9.83 -4.56 -9.14
N HIS A 54 -9.57 -3.56 -9.98
CA HIS A 54 -8.22 -3.20 -10.43
C HIS A 54 -7.37 -2.65 -9.28
N ASP A 55 -7.93 -1.71 -8.52
CA ASP A 55 -7.26 -1.06 -7.40
C ASP A 55 -7.01 -2.03 -6.24
N ARG A 56 -7.90 -3.02 -6.04
CA ARG A 56 -7.68 -4.10 -5.07
C ARG A 56 -6.44 -4.91 -5.41
N VAL A 57 -6.32 -5.37 -6.65
CA VAL A 57 -5.17 -6.18 -7.09
C VAL A 57 -3.88 -5.38 -6.95
N ASN A 58 -3.88 -4.12 -7.36
CA ASN A 58 -2.73 -3.24 -7.21
C ASN A 58 -2.34 -3.06 -5.73
N LEU A 59 -3.32 -2.81 -4.86
CA LEU A 59 -3.06 -2.65 -3.43
C LEU A 59 -2.51 -3.94 -2.79
N VAL A 60 -3.12 -5.08 -3.08
CA VAL A 60 -2.65 -6.38 -2.57
C VAL A 60 -1.23 -6.65 -3.02
N HIS A 61 -0.93 -6.42 -4.31
CA HIS A 61 0.41 -6.54 -4.82
C HIS A 61 1.40 -5.60 -4.11
N GLU A 62 1.03 -4.33 -3.87
CA GLU A 62 1.88 -3.37 -3.15
C GLU A 62 2.14 -3.76 -1.67
N LEU A 63 1.14 -4.38 -1.03
CA LEU A 63 1.22 -4.83 0.36
C LEU A 63 2.05 -6.11 0.52
N MET A 64 1.96 -7.04 -0.43
CA MET A 64 2.72 -8.30 -0.43
C MET A 64 4.15 -8.13 -0.96
N SER A 65 4.37 -7.20 -1.90
CA SER A 65 5.67 -7.02 -2.57
C SER A 65 6.66 -6.16 -1.77
N GLY A 66 6.34 -5.79 -0.54
CA GLY A 66 7.36 -5.19 0.31
C GLY A 66 7.11 -5.41 1.79
N PHE A 67 7.72 -6.49 2.26
CA PHE A 67 8.61 -6.39 3.40
C PHE A 67 10.03 -6.16 2.92
#